data_AF-K2ECE3-F1
#
_entry.id   AF-K2ECE3-F1
#
_cell.length_a   1.000
_cell.length_b   1.000
_cell.length_c   1.000
_cell.angle_alpha   90.00
_cell.angle_beta   90.00
_cell.angle_gamma   90.00
#
_symmetry.space_group_name_H-M   'P 1'
#
loop_
_entity.id
_entity.type
_entity.pdbx_description
1 polymer ?
#
loop_
_entity_poly.entity_id
_entity_poly.type
_entity_poly.pdbx_seq_one_letter_code
_entity_poly.pdbx_strand_id
1 'polypeptide(L)'
;MRFLLLFLSLALLGGAPPGTRLNPPDAPIVVIDVGHGGTDRGARRHGPYCEEKKLCLLTARLIRRYLDQLGYHVVMTRDTDDFLPLARRVEIARQASANIFVSIHYNSSKSPDASGVEIFFSDSKANPVRTSASKKLADSILGQLIRRTSAKSRGVKKGNFY
;
A
#
# COMPACT_ATOMS: atom_id res chain seq x y z
N MET A 1 -3.59 -19.82 7.96
CA MET A 1 -3.61 -18.60 7.14
C MET A 1 -2.19 -18.03 7.10
N ARG A 2 -1.60 -17.91 5.91
CA ARG A 2 -0.24 -17.36 5.72
C ARG A 2 -0.35 -15.85 5.54
N PHE A 3 0.27 -15.07 6.42
CA PHE A 3 0.47 -13.64 6.20
C PHE A 3 1.60 -13.48 5.18
N LEU A 4 1.37 -12.66 4.14
CA LEU A 4 2.36 -12.45 3.10
C LEU A 4 3.17 -11.18 3.33
N LEU A 5 4.48 -11.34 3.47
CA LEU A 5 5.44 -10.25 3.50
C LEU A 5 5.47 -9.53 2.14
N LEU A 6 5.10 -8.26 2.13
CA LEU A 6 5.12 -7.40 0.95
C LEU A 6 6.50 -6.73 0.87
N PHE A 7 7.34 -7.13 -0.09
CA PHE A 7 8.52 -6.35 -0.51
C PHE A 7 8.17 -5.66 -1.82
N LEU A 8 7.95 -4.34 -1.76
CA LEU A 8 7.68 -3.53 -2.94
C LEU A 8 9.02 -3.07 -3.56
N SER A 9 9.42 -3.68 -4.68
CA SER A 9 10.38 -3.03 -5.59
C SER A 9 9.59 -2.22 -6.61
N LEU A 10 9.63 -0.90 -6.48
CA LEU A 10 9.00 0.04 -7.40
C LEU A 10 9.67 -0.07 -8.78
N ALA A 11 8.91 -0.41 -9.82
CA ALA A 11 9.35 -0.22 -11.20
C ALA A 11 8.78 1.12 -11.69
N LEU A 12 9.68 2.09 -11.86
CA LEU A 12 9.42 3.33 -12.58
C LEU A 12 9.11 2.99 -14.05
N LEU A 13 7.89 3.28 -14.50
CA LEU A 13 7.59 3.45 -15.92
C LEU A 13 8.14 4.83 -16.33
N GLY A 14 9.38 4.85 -16.82
CA GLY A 14 10.04 6.06 -17.33
C GLY A 14 11.33 6.36 -16.57
N GLY A 15 12.45 6.41 -17.29
CA GLY A 15 13.80 6.32 -16.76
C GLY A 15 14.22 7.43 -15.81
N ALA A 16 14.89 7.03 -14.74
CA ALA A 16 15.92 7.82 -14.09
C ALA A 16 17.05 6.83 -13.72
N PRO A 17 18.29 7.05 -14.16
CA PRO A 17 19.38 6.13 -13.90
C PRO A 17 19.62 5.97 -12.39
N PRO A 18 20.01 4.79 -11.90
CA PRO A 18 20.34 4.59 -10.50
C PRO A 18 21.41 5.60 -10.08
N GLY A 19 21.04 6.53 -9.18
CA GLY A 19 21.89 7.65 -8.74
C GLY A 19 21.28 9.04 -8.93
N THR A 20 20.15 9.18 -9.64
CA THR A 20 19.42 10.45 -9.70
C THR A 20 18.56 10.62 -8.45
N ARG A 21 19.05 11.42 -7.48
CA ARG A 21 18.18 11.95 -6.44
C ARG A 21 17.16 12.85 -7.10
N LEU A 22 15.87 12.62 -6.86
CA LEU A 22 14.83 13.58 -7.24
C LEU A 22 15.12 14.90 -6.51
N ASN A 23 15.01 16.03 -7.20
CA ASN A 23 15.07 17.33 -6.54
C ASN A 23 13.94 17.37 -5.51
N PRO A 24 14.19 17.71 -4.23
CA PRO A 24 13.18 17.66 -3.17
C PRO A 24 11.86 18.38 -3.51
N PRO A 25 11.85 19.57 -4.15
CA PRO A 25 10.59 20.24 -4.49
C PRO A 25 9.72 19.51 -5.53
N ASP A 26 10.32 18.64 -6.35
CA ASP A 26 9.67 17.97 -7.48
C ASP A 26 9.41 16.47 -7.22
N ALA A 27 9.84 15.96 -6.07
CA ALA A 27 9.69 14.55 -5.73
C ALA A 27 8.20 14.21 -5.50
N PRO A 28 7.64 13.17 -6.15
CA PRO A 28 6.25 12.78 -5.92
C PRO A 28 5.99 12.47 -4.44
N ILE A 29 4.90 13.02 -3.92
CA ILE A 29 4.43 12.76 -2.56
C ILE A 29 3.65 11.44 -2.57
N VAL A 30 4.15 10.48 -1.80
CA VAL A 30 3.57 9.16 -1.63
C VAL A 30 2.95 9.07 -0.24
N VAL A 31 1.64 8.90 -0.20
CA VAL A 31 0.93 8.58 1.05
C VAL A 31 0.82 7.07 1.20
N ILE A 32 1.33 6.57 2.31
CA ILE A 32 1.16 5.18 2.74
C ILE A 32 0.10 5.17 3.83
N ASP A 33 -1.08 4.66 3.48
CA ASP A 33 -2.13 4.43 4.45
C ASP A 33 -1.95 3.09 5.17
N VAL A 34 -1.87 3.17 6.49
CA VAL A 34 -1.60 2.01 7.34
C VAL A 34 -2.91 1.49 7.90
N GLY A 35 -3.46 0.42 7.31
CA GLY A 35 -4.76 -0.14 7.66
C GLY A 35 -4.96 -0.35 9.17
N HIS A 36 -6.19 -0.14 9.65
CA HIS A 36 -6.59 -0.32 11.04
C HIS A 36 -5.80 0.56 12.03
N GLY A 37 -5.72 0.18 13.30
CA GLY A 37 -4.95 0.85 14.36
C GLY A 37 -5.77 1.04 15.65
N GLY A 38 -5.08 1.09 16.80
CA GLY A 38 -5.74 1.31 18.09
C GLY A 38 -6.77 0.23 18.42
N THR A 39 -8.02 0.62 18.62
CA THR A 39 -9.14 -0.29 18.92
C THR A 39 -9.53 -1.17 17.73
N ASP A 40 -9.29 -0.72 16.51
CA ASP A 40 -9.48 -1.52 15.31
C ASP A 40 -8.24 -2.39 15.07
N ARG A 41 -8.38 -3.68 15.33
CA ARG A 41 -7.29 -4.67 15.22
C ARG A 41 -7.11 -5.22 13.81
N GLY A 42 -8.10 -5.03 12.93
CA GLY A 42 -8.25 -5.77 11.68
C GLY A 42 -8.32 -7.28 11.91
N ALA A 43 -7.92 -8.04 10.90
CA ALA A 43 -7.87 -9.50 10.97
C ALA A 43 -6.97 -9.99 12.12
N ARG A 44 -7.44 -11.02 12.82
CA ARG A 44 -6.73 -11.61 13.98
C ARG A 44 -6.57 -13.12 13.89
N ARG A 45 -5.42 -13.63 14.33
CA ARG A 45 -5.19 -15.05 14.67
C ARG A 45 -4.67 -15.19 16.11
N HIS A 46 -4.72 -16.39 16.66
CA HIS A 46 -4.01 -16.73 17.90
C HIS A 46 -2.48 -16.79 17.66
N GLY A 47 -1.71 -16.09 18.50
CA GLY A 47 -0.24 -16.04 18.48
C GLY A 47 0.33 -14.61 18.53
N PRO A 48 1.66 -14.45 18.75
CA PRO A 48 2.32 -13.15 18.65
C PRO A 48 2.29 -12.63 17.20
N TYR A 49 2.20 -11.31 17.01
CA TYR A 49 2.14 -10.64 15.68
C TYR A 49 1.00 -11.07 14.76
N CYS A 50 -0.12 -11.50 15.35
CA CYS A 50 -1.27 -12.01 14.62
C CYS A 50 -2.40 -10.99 14.42
N GLU A 51 -2.12 -9.69 14.57
CA GLU A 51 -3.08 -8.61 14.32
C GLU A 51 -2.68 -7.84 13.06
N GLU A 52 -3.60 -7.71 12.13
CA GLU A 52 -3.40 -7.01 10.86
C GLU A 52 -2.84 -5.60 11.07
N LYS A 53 -3.37 -4.83 12.03
CA LYS A 53 -2.88 -3.47 12.31
C LYS A 53 -1.38 -3.38 12.57
N LYS A 54 -0.78 -4.41 13.20
CA LYS A 54 0.65 -4.47 13.53
C LYS A 54 1.46 -4.83 12.29
N LEU A 55 0.98 -5.78 11.48
CA LEU A 55 1.62 -6.16 10.22
C LEU A 55 1.57 -5.00 9.20
N CYS A 56 0.45 -4.29 9.10
CA CYS A 56 0.36 -3.10 8.27
C CYS A 56 1.38 -2.04 8.69
N LEU A 57 1.52 -1.78 10.00
CA LEU A 57 2.48 -0.79 10.50
C LEU A 57 3.94 -1.17 10.23
N LEU A 58 4.29 -2.44 10.44
CA LEU A 58 5.63 -2.95 10.13
C LEU A 58 5.95 -2.81 8.64
N THR A 59 5.05 -3.27 7.77
CA THR A 59 5.22 -3.20 6.32
C THR A 59 5.30 -1.75 5.83
N ALA A 60 4.43 -0.87 6.34
CA ALA A 60 4.42 0.54 5.95
C ALA A 60 5.72 1.27 6.34
N ARG A 61 6.28 0.98 7.53
CA ARG A 61 7.58 1.54 7.95
C ARG A 61 8.74 1.06 7.08
N LEU A 62 8.73 -0.20 6.64
CA LEU A 62 9.73 -0.74 5.70
C LEU A 62 9.64 -0.04 4.35
N ILE A 63 8.41 0.13 3.81
CA ILE A 63 8.19 0.83 2.55
C ILE A 63 8.63 2.30 2.67
N ARG A 64 8.24 3.00 3.75
CA ARG A 64 8.66 4.38 4.00
C ARG A 64 10.18 4.51 3.98
N ARG A 65 10.89 3.71 4.78
CA ARG A 65 12.35 3.76 4.86
C ARG A 65 13.00 3.56 3.48
N TYR A 66 12.48 2.62 2.69
CA TYR A 66 13.01 2.36 1.35
C TYR A 66 12.73 3.51 0.37
N LEU A 67 11.53 4.07 0.37
CA LEU A 67 11.16 5.19 -0.50
C LEU A 67 11.89 6.49 -0.10
N ASP A 68 12.06 6.75 1.20
CA ASP A 68 12.85 7.88 1.70
C ASP A 68 14.31 7.79 1.21
N GLN A 69 14.90 6.58 1.19
CA GLN A 69 16.24 6.35 0.65
C GLN A 69 16.35 6.62 -0.86
N LEU A 70 15.26 6.48 -1.60
CA LEU A 70 15.18 6.78 -3.04
C LEU A 70 14.87 8.27 -3.30
N GLY A 71 14.66 9.08 -2.27
CA GLY A 71 14.38 10.52 -2.38
C GLY A 71 12.90 10.86 -2.58
N TYR A 72 11.98 9.91 -2.39
CA TYR A 72 10.55 10.23 -2.37
C TYR A 72 10.15 10.95 -1.08
N HIS A 73 9.06 11.70 -1.14
CA HIS A 73 8.47 12.32 0.04
C HIS A 73 7.32 11.44 0.55
N VAL A 74 7.55 10.75 1.66
CA VAL A 74 6.58 9.79 2.19
C VAL A 74 5.82 10.36 3.38
N VAL A 75 4.49 10.35 3.27
CA VAL A 75 3.57 10.68 4.36
C VAL A 75 2.86 9.40 4.80
N MET A 76 2.87 9.08 6.09
CA MET A 76 2.12 7.95 6.64
C MET A 76 0.82 8.46 7.26
N THR A 77 -0.31 7.75 7.09
CA THR A 77 -1.56 8.14 7.77
C THR A 77 -1.48 7.96 9.29
N ARG A 78 -0.69 6.97 9.73
CA ARG A 78 -0.25 6.80 11.13
C ARG A 78 1.13 6.17 11.17
N ASP A 79 1.94 6.51 12.14
CA ASP A 79 3.23 5.89 12.42
C ASP A 79 3.30 5.20 13.79
N THR A 80 2.22 5.26 14.56
CA THR A 80 1.97 4.62 15.87
C THR A 80 0.78 3.65 15.77
N ASP A 81 0.43 2.97 16.88
CA ASP A 81 -0.74 2.09 16.97
C ASP A 81 -2.03 2.86 17.32
N ASP A 82 -2.31 3.93 16.58
CA ASP A 82 -3.48 4.78 16.78
C ASP A 82 -4.60 4.46 15.79
N PHE A 83 -5.84 4.57 16.25
CA PHE A 83 -7.01 4.44 15.39
C PHE A 83 -7.22 5.73 14.57
N LEU A 84 -7.34 5.59 13.25
CA LEU A 84 -7.72 6.69 12.36
C LEU A 84 -9.01 6.35 11.58
N PRO A 85 -10.05 7.22 11.65
CA PRO A 85 -11.23 7.11 10.78
C PRO A 85 -10.87 7.16 9.29
N LEU A 86 -11.63 6.47 8.45
CA LEU A 86 -11.40 6.42 7.00
C LEU A 86 -11.37 7.82 6.35
N ALA A 87 -12.29 8.71 6.75
CA ALA A 87 -12.33 10.10 6.31
C ALA A 87 -11.01 10.85 6.54
N ARG A 88 -10.40 10.65 7.73
CA ARG A 88 -9.14 11.33 8.07
C ARG A 88 -7.98 10.84 7.22
N ARG A 89 -7.97 9.56 6.83
CA ARG A 89 -6.93 8.98 5.95
C ARG A 89 -6.96 9.64 4.57
N VAL A 90 -8.15 9.82 4.01
CA VAL A 90 -8.36 10.55 2.74
C VAL A 90 -7.97 12.01 2.88
N GLU A 91 -8.35 12.65 3.98
CA GLU A 91 -8.02 14.05 4.24
C GLU A 91 -6.51 14.28 4.33
N ILE A 92 -5.76 13.42 5.02
CA ILE A 92 -4.29 13.48 5.06
C ILE A 92 -3.71 13.45 3.64
N ALA A 93 -4.22 12.55 2.78
CA ALA A 93 -3.75 12.47 1.41
C ALA A 93 -4.04 13.72 0.58
N ARG A 94 -5.22 14.32 0.79
CA ARG A 94 -5.59 15.59 0.16
C ARG A 94 -4.75 16.77 0.67
N GLN A 95 -4.54 16.87 1.99
CA GLN A 95 -3.74 17.93 2.62
C GLN A 95 -2.28 17.87 2.19
N ALA A 96 -1.74 16.66 2.03
CA ALA A 96 -0.40 16.44 1.51
C ALA A 96 -0.28 16.65 0.00
N SER A 97 -1.37 16.92 -0.73
CA SER A 97 -1.39 16.97 -2.21
C SER A 97 -0.77 15.71 -2.85
N ALA A 98 -1.12 14.54 -2.31
CA ALA A 98 -0.47 13.27 -2.67
C ALA A 98 -0.62 12.94 -4.16
N ASN A 99 0.49 12.55 -4.79
CA ASN A 99 0.48 12.03 -6.15
C ASN A 99 0.11 10.54 -6.18
N ILE A 100 0.49 9.81 -5.12
CA ILE A 100 0.24 8.38 -4.97
C ILE A 100 -0.34 8.13 -3.58
N PHE A 101 -1.39 7.30 -3.51
CA PHE A 101 -1.95 6.78 -2.27
C PHE A 101 -1.95 5.25 -2.34
N VAL A 102 -1.33 4.61 -1.34
CA VAL A 102 -1.29 3.15 -1.22
C VAL A 102 -1.74 2.77 0.19
N SER A 103 -2.85 2.04 0.29
CA SER A 103 -3.30 1.46 1.56
C SER A 103 -2.80 0.02 1.69
N ILE A 104 -2.27 -0.32 2.86
CA ILE A 104 -1.69 -1.64 3.18
C ILE A 104 -2.63 -2.39 4.13
N HIS A 105 -3.03 -3.59 3.72
CA HIS A 105 -3.93 -4.49 4.45
C HIS A 105 -3.47 -5.95 4.33
N TYR A 106 -3.93 -6.77 5.28
CA TYR A 106 -3.70 -8.21 5.30
C TYR A 106 -5.05 -8.94 5.38
N ASN A 107 -5.46 -9.48 4.23
CA ASN A 107 -6.76 -10.12 4.11
C ASN A 107 -6.90 -11.36 5.02
N SER A 108 -8.14 -11.75 5.30
CA SER A 108 -8.46 -12.96 6.05
C SER A 108 -9.60 -13.76 5.44
N SER A 109 -9.61 -15.06 5.70
CA SER A 109 -10.67 -15.96 5.28
C SER A 109 -10.77 -17.15 6.23
N LYS A 110 -11.98 -17.72 6.33
CA LYS A 110 -12.22 -18.99 7.02
C LYS A 110 -11.76 -20.19 6.19
N SER A 111 -11.68 -20.05 4.87
CA SER A 111 -11.20 -21.12 3.99
C SER A 111 -9.70 -21.33 4.19
N PRO A 112 -9.25 -22.56 4.48
CA PRO A 112 -7.82 -22.85 4.63
C PRO A 112 -7.02 -22.68 3.33
N ASP A 113 -7.69 -22.77 2.18
CA ASP A 113 -7.10 -22.67 0.84
C ASP A 113 -6.91 -21.21 0.38
N ALA A 114 -7.51 -20.26 1.10
CA ALA A 114 -7.38 -18.84 0.81
C ALA A 114 -5.96 -18.36 1.10
N SER A 115 -5.25 -18.03 0.03
CA SER A 115 -3.88 -17.51 0.07
C SER A 115 -3.58 -16.67 -1.18
N GLY A 116 -2.55 -15.81 -1.09
CA GLY A 116 -2.05 -15.01 -2.20
C GLY A 116 -2.19 -13.50 -2.03
N VAL A 117 -1.86 -12.76 -3.10
CA VAL A 117 -1.95 -11.30 -3.19
C VAL A 117 -3.04 -10.89 -4.16
N GLU A 118 -3.84 -9.92 -3.76
CA GLU A 118 -4.69 -9.13 -4.65
C GLU A 118 -4.42 -7.66 -4.39
N ILE A 119 -4.51 -6.86 -5.46
CA ILE A 119 -4.41 -5.40 -5.36
C ILE A 119 -5.71 -4.81 -5.87
N PHE A 120 -6.28 -3.89 -5.11
CA PHE A 120 -7.47 -3.18 -5.50
C PHE A 120 -7.13 -1.77 -5.97
N PHE A 121 -7.90 -1.26 -6.93
CA PHE A 121 -7.82 0.12 -7.37
C PHE A 121 -9.22 0.74 -7.43
N SER A 122 -9.28 2.06 -7.22
CA SER A 122 -10.53 2.82 -7.30
C SER A 122 -10.98 2.95 -8.76
N ASP A 123 -12.24 2.59 -9.02
CA ASP A 123 -12.88 2.78 -10.31
C ASP A 123 -13.76 4.04 -10.25
N SER A 124 -13.31 5.11 -10.91
CA SER A 124 -14.05 6.36 -11.00
C SER A 124 -14.42 6.64 -12.44
N LYS A 125 -15.71 6.45 -12.78
CA LYS A 125 -16.25 6.80 -14.10
C LYS A 125 -16.08 8.29 -14.42
N ALA A 126 -16.17 9.15 -13.41
CA ALA A 126 -15.96 10.59 -13.54
C ALA A 126 -14.49 10.98 -13.80
N ASN A 127 -13.54 10.05 -13.60
CA ASN A 127 -12.12 10.31 -13.83
C ASN A 127 -11.42 9.06 -14.40
N PRO A 128 -11.63 8.75 -15.69
CA PRO A 128 -11.08 7.55 -16.33
C PRO A 128 -9.55 7.56 -16.42
N VAL A 129 -8.93 8.75 -16.45
CA VAL A 129 -7.47 8.91 -16.43
C VAL A 129 -6.90 8.42 -15.10
N ARG A 130 -7.47 8.87 -13.96
CA ARG A 130 -7.07 8.40 -12.62
C ARG A 130 -7.28 6.91 -12.46
N THR A 131 -8.41 6.39 -12.94
CA THR A 131 -8.73 4.96 -12.92
C THR A 131 -7.67 4.15 -13.69
N SER A 132 -7.31 4.60 -14.89
CA SER A 132 -6.31 3.92 -15.72
C SER A 132 -4.91 3.96 -15.10
N ALA A 133 -4.51 5.10 -14.53
CA ALA A 133 -3.26 5.24 -13.80
C ALA A 133 -3.20 4.33 -12.56
N SER A 134 -4.29 4.28 -11.79
CA SER A 134 -4.40 3.44 -10.59
C SER A 134 -4.32 1.96 -10.94
N LYS A 135 -4.95 1.52 -12.04
CA LYS A 135 -4.84 0.15 -12.54
C LYS A 135 -3.39 -0.18 -12.96
N LYS A 136 -2.73 0.70 -13.70
CA LYS A 136 -1.32 0.49 -14.11
C LYS A 136 -0.38 0.36 -12.91
N LEU A 137 -0.58 1.19 -11.88
CA LEU A 137 0.16 1.09 -10.63
C LEU A 137 -0.11 -0.26 -9.94
N ALA A 138 -1.37 -0.67 -9.82
CA ALA A 138 -1.75 -1.94 -9.23
C ALA A 138 -1.15 -3.15 -9.97
N ASP A 139 -1.18 -3.15 -11.31
CA ASP A 139 -0.56 -4.20 -12.15
C ASP A 139 0.96 -4.26 -11.91
N SER A 140 1.61 -3.10 -11.82
CA SER A 140 3.06 -3.01 -11.57
C SER A 140 3.44 -3.53 -10.18
N ILE A 141 2.68 -3.15 -9.14
CA ILE A 141 2.85 -3.63 -7.77
C ILE A 141 2.69 -5.15 -7.73
N LEU A 142 1.56 -5.67 -8.24
CA LEU A 142 1.28 -7.10 -8.21
C LEU A 142 2.34 -7.91 -8.95
N GLY A 143 2.75 -7.47 -10.15
CA GLY A 143 3.78 -8.13 -10.93
C GLY A 143 5.13 -8.21 -10.20
N GLN A 144 5.53 -7.15 -9.51
CA GLN A 144 6.76 -7.15 -8.72
C GLN A 144 6.65 -8.07 -7.50
N LEU A 145 5.50 -8.10 -6.84
CA LEU A 145 5.29 -8.97 -5.69
C LEU A 145 5.37 -10.44 -6.05
N ILE A 146 4.72 -10.84 -7.13
CA ILE A 146 4.78 -12.22 -7.60
C ILE A 146 6.22 -12.60 -7.95
N ARG A 147 6.94 -11.73 -8.67
CA ARG A 147 8.35 -11.95 -9.04
C ARG A 147 9.28 -12.10 -7.84
N ARG A 148 9.06 -11.33 -6.77
CA ARG A 148 9.96 -11.28 -5.61
C ARG A 148 9.63 -12.29 -4.52
N THR A 149 8.38 -12.73 -4.43
CA THR A 149 7.90 -13.55 -3.30
C THR A 149 7.37 -14.92 -3.72
N SER A 150 7.16 -15.16 -5.02
CA SER A 150 6.47 -16.34 -5.55
C SER A 150 5.07 -16.55 -4.96
N ALA A 151 4.45 -15.50 -4.39
CA ALA A 151 3.11 -15.57 -3.85
C ALA A 151 2.08 -15.90 -4.95
N LYS A 152 1.06 -16.67 -4.58
CA LYS A 152 -0.10 -16.92 -5.45
C LYS A 152 -0.74 -15.60 -5.84
N SER A 153 -0.87 -15.34 -7.14
CA SER A 153 -1.63 -14.19 -7.63
C SER A 153 -3.12 -14.43 -7.46
N ARG A 154 -3.84 -13.42 -6.97
CA ARG A 154 -5.29 -13.33 -6.99
C ARG A 154 -5.80 -12.20 -7.89
N GLY A 155 -4.89 -11.52 -8.60
CA GLY A 155 -5.19 -10.52 -9.62
C GLY A 155 -5.37 -9.09 -9.11
N VAL A 156 -5.46 -8.16 -10.06
CA VAL A 156 -5.84 -6.76 -9.85
C VAL A 156 -7.34 -6.61 -10.04
N LYS A 157 -8.00 -5.93 -9.09
CA LYS A 157 -9.47 -5.85 -9.03
C LYS A 157 -9.94 -4.42 -8.81
N LYS A 158 -11.13 -4.11 -9.31
CA LYS A 158 -11.84 -2.88 -8.92
C LYS A 158 -12.30 -3.02 -7.47
N GLY A 159 -12.09 -1.99 -6.66
CA GLY A 159 -12.58 -1.92 -5.28
C GLY A 159 -13.34 -0.62 -5.06
N ASN A 160 -14.44 -0.71 -4.32
CA ASN A 160 -15.19 0.46 -3.86
C ASN A 160 -14.94 0.64 -2.36
N PHE A 161 -13.68 0.93 -2.02
CA PHE A 161 -13.27 1.27 -0.66
C PHE A 161 -13.32 2.79 -0.50
N TYR A 162 -13.62 3.24 0.73
CA TYR A 162 -13.87 4.64 1.10
C TYR A 162 -12.82 5.62 0.57
#